data_AF-A0A974NR17-F1
#
_entry.id   AF-A0A974NR17-F1
#
_cell.length_a   1.000
_cell.length_b   1.000
_cell.length_c   1.000
_cell.angle_alpha   90.00
_cell.angle_beta   90.00
_cell.angle_gamma   90.00
#
_symmetry.space_group_name_H-M   'P 1'
#
loop_
_entity.id
_entity.type
_entity.pdbx_description
1 polymer ?
#
loop_
_entity_poly.entity_id
_entity_poly.type
_entity_poly.pdbx_seq_one_letter_code
_entity_poly.pdbx_strand_id
1 'polypeptide(L)' 'MGKLAQMVWAKKEEIINVLILENVYQPADRTFLSNLPLANLEKLQSEKENKIK' A
#
# COMPACT_ATOMS: atom_id res chain seq x y z
N MET A 1 -8.64 -11.13 -15.46
CA MET A 1 -8.99 -9.89 -14.73
C MET A 1 -9.07 -8.74 -15.72
N GLY A 2 -10.02 -7.82 -15.56
CA GLY A 2 -10.15 -6.64 -16.44
C GLY A 2 -9.05 -5.59 -16.20
N LYS A 3 -8.82 -4.70 -17.18
CA LYS A 3 -7.76 -3.66 -17.15
C LYS A 3 -7.80 -2.78 -15.90
N LEU A 4 -8.99 -2.43 -15.41
CA LEU A 4 -9.16 -1.65 -14.19
C LEU A 4 -8.68 -2.42 -12.94
N ALA A 5 -9.03 -3.70 -12.83
CA ALA A 5 -8.59 -4.53 -11.71
C ALA A 5 -7.05 -4.69 -11.69
N GLN A 6 -6.41 -4.75 -12.86
CA GLN A 6 -4.95 -4.77 -12.98
C GLN A 6 -4.31 -3.46 -12.50
N MET A 7 -4.87 -2.31 -12.86
CA MET A 7 -4.37 -1.01 -12.38
C MET A 7 -4.50 -0.89 -10.86
N VAL A 8 -5.66 -1.26 -10.32
CA VAL A 8 -5.90 -1.25 -8.87
C VAL A 8 -4.90 -2.15 -8.17
N TRP A 9 -4.70 -3.38 -8.67
CA TRP A 9 -3.73 -4.31 -8.08
C TRP A 9 -2.30 -3.76 -8.13
N ALA A 10 -1.87 -3.22 -9.27
CA ALA A 10 -0.54 -2.62 -9.41
C ALA A 10 -0.33 -1.45 -8.43
N LYS A 11 -1.34 -0.60 -8.24
CA LYS A 11 -1.28 0.51 -7.28
C LYS A 11 -1.18 0.02 -5.84
N LYS A 12 -1.91 -1.04 -5.48
CA LYS A 12 -1.81 -1.65 -4.14
C LYS A 12 -0.39 -2.18 -3.89
N GLU A 13 0.17 -2.92 -4.84
CA GLU A 13 1.54 -3.44 -4.74
C GLU A 13 2.58 -2.33 -4.60
N GLU A 14 2.45 -1.25 -5.36
CA GLU A 14 3.33 -0.07 -5.26
C GLU A 14 3.34 0.50 -3.85
N ILE A 15 2.15 0.76 -3.28
CA ILE A 15 2.02 1.35 -1.94
C ILE A 15 2.59 0.41 -0.86
N ILE A 16 2.26 -0.88 -0.95
CA ILE A 16 2.74 -1.90 0.00
C ILE A 16 4.27 -1.98 -0.03
N ASN A 17 4.87 -1.94 -1.22
CA ASN A 17 6.32 -1.98 -1.36
C ASN A 17 6.97 -0.75 -0.73
N VAL A 18 6.41 0.44 -0.94
CA VAL A 18 6.92 1.67 -0.30
C VAL A 18 6.84 1.56 1.22
N LEU A 19 5.69 1.14 1.75
CA LEU A 19 5.48 0.97 3.19
C LEU A 19 6.46 -0.02 3.84
N ILE A 20 6.81 -1.10 3.13
CA ILE A 20 7.79 -2.09 3.59
C ILE A 20 9.22 -1.56 3.47
N LEU A 21 9.56 -0.95 2.33
CA LEU A 21 10.90 -0.40 2.07
C LEU A 21 11.27 0.69 3.08
N GLU A 22 10.30 1.48 3.49
CA GLU A 22 10.47 2.54 4.48
C GLU A 22 10.39 2.03 5.94
N ASN A 23 10.34 0.72 6.16
CA ASN A 23 10.23 0.09 7.48
C ASN A 23 9.00 0.54 8.30
N VAL A 24 7.94 1.01 7.64
CA VAL A 24 6.66 1.33 8.31
C VAL A 24 5.91 0.04 8.66
N TYR A 25 6.01 -0.96 7.78
CA TYR A 25 5.44 -2.30 7.94
C TYR A 25 6.50 -3.36 7.66
N GLN A 26 6.32 -4.54 8.23
CA GLN A 26 7.22 -5.66 7.95
C GLN A 26 6.80 -6.42 6.68
N PRO A 27 7.73 -7.12 6.00
CA PRO A 27 7.39 -7.99 4.89
C PRO A 27 6.33 -9.05 5.24
N ALA A 28 6.28 -9.49 6.49
CA ALA A 28 5.27 -10.42 7.00
C ALA A 28 3.85 -9.84 6.98
N ASP A 29 3.71 -8.51 7.08
CA ASP A 29 2.42 -7.81 7.08
C ASP A 29 1.85 -7.66 5.66
N ARG A 30 2.61 -8.06 4.62
CA ARG A 30 2.17 -7.95 3.23
C ARG A 30 0.81 -8.59 2.99
N THR A 31 0.55 -9.77 3.54
CA THR A 31 -0.75 -10.44 3.39
C THR A 31 -1.90 -9.62 3.97
N PHE A 32 -1.69 -8.99 5.14
CA PHE A 32 -2.67 -8.09 5.73
C PHE A 32 -2.90 -6.86 4.84
N LEU A 33 -1.83 -6.21 4.39
CA LEU A 33 -1.91 -5.01 3.56
C LEU A 33 -2.55 -5.29 2.19
N SER A 34 -2.24 -6.42 1.55
CA SER A 34 -2.83 -6.82 0.27
C SER A 34 -4.34 -7.07 0.36
N ASN A 35 -4.86 -7.38 1.55
CA ASN A 35 -6.29 -7.55 1.79
C ASN A 35 -7.04 -6.22 2.02
N LEU A 36 -6.32 -5.13 2.30
CA LEU A 36 -6.96 -3.82 2.50
C LEU A 36 -7.48 -3.24 1.18
N PRO A 37 -8.58 -2.46 1.19
CA PRO A 37 -8.99 -1.66 0.05
C PRO A 37 -7.90 -0.66 -0.36
N LEU A 38 -7.84 -0.29 -1.64
CA LEU A 38 -6.86 0.68 -2.14
C LEU A 38 -6.92 2.01 -1.37
N ALA A 39 -8.12 2.52 -1.09
CA ALA A 39 -8.32 3.76 -0.33
C ALA A 39 -7.66 3.72 1.07
N ASN A 40 -7.64 2.55 1.72
CA ASN A 40 -7.00 2.41 3.03
C ASN A 40 -5.48 2.45 2.90
N LEU A 41 -4.93 1.82 1.86
CA LEU A 41 -3.49 1.86 1.57
C LEU A 41 -3.03 3.28 1.22
N GLU A 42 -3.81 4.00 0.41
CA GLU A 42 -3.55 5.42 0.09
C GLU A 42 -3.57 6.28 1.35
N LYS A 43 -4.53 6.06 2.26
CA LYS A 43 -4.57 6.77 3.54
C LYS A 43 -3.33 6.51 4.39
N LEU A 44 -2.88 5.25 4.48
CA LEU A 44 -1.66 4.89 5.21
C LEU A 44 -0.42 5.57 4.61
N GLN A 45 -0.35 5.66 3.29
CA GLN A 45 0.73 6.37 2.59
C GLN A 45 0.71 7.88 2.92
N SER A 46 -0.46 8.53 2.85
CA SER A 46 -0.60 9.96 3.15
C SER A 46 -0.35 10.28 4.64
N GLU A 47 -0.78 9.42 5.56
CA GLU A 47 -0.49 9.58 7.00
C GLU A 47 1.01 9.51 7.27
N LYS A 48 1.73 8.65 6.54
CA LYS A 48 3.20 8.60 6.59
C LYS A 48 3.84 9.86 6.02
N GLU A 49 3.40 10.38 4.87
CA GLU A 49 3.94 11.61 4.28
C GLU A 49 3.79 12.82 5.20
N ASN A 50 2.68 12.91 5.93
CA ASN A 50 2.44 13.99 6.89
C ASN A 50 3.28 13.86 8.18
N LYS A 51 3.78 12.68 8.54
CA LYS A 51 4.67 12.49 9.70
C LYS A 51 6.13 12.86 9.42
N ILE A 52 6.51 13.04 8.15
CA ILE A 52 7.88 13.38 7.74
C ILE A 52 8.05 14.90 7.50
N LYS A 53 6.96 15.68 7.54
CA LYS A 53 6.98 17.15 7.55
C LYS A 53 6.96 17.71 8.96
#